data_AF-K0R9M8-F1
#
_entry.id   AF-K0R9M8-F1
#
_cell.length_a   1.000
_cell.length_b   1.000
_cell.length_c   1.000
_cell.angle_alpha   90.00
_cell.angle_beta   90.00
_cell.angle_gamma   90.00
#
_symmetry.space_group_name_H-M   'P 1'
#
loop_
_entity.id
_entity.type
_entity.pdbx_description
1 polymer ?
#
loop_
_entity_poly.entity_id
_entity_poly.type
_entity_poly.pdbx_seq_one_letter_code
_entity_poly.pdbx_strand_id
1 'polypeptide(L)'
;MAAGGVEDELFGGGGENDEAPVVRVMLQSNPPPAALPEGWYLKPSRSYPGSYYYFNNNSGECSWDLPTAAAGGGAADPAVTQETVAAAEAAVKSIFKRSASSGENNPEAGEGAGKSQSPAQQRKKAKTSETRQRQQNAPNKDDPKEVRTLHILKKHRGSRRPASWRNPKITDTKEKAMSDLRELMSILDESKGNVEELRATFEELAKTESDCSSAKRGGDLGFFGRKKMQPAFEKASFGLKVGELSDIVDTSSGVHVILRIA
;
A
#
# COMPACT_ATOMS: atom_id res chain seq x y z
N MET A 1 17.92 15.49 90.04
CA MET A 1 17.16 16.70 89.68
C MET A 1 17.60 17.10 88.30
N ALA A 2 16.64 17.10 87.37
CA ALA A 2 16.81 17.19 85.94
C ALA A 2 16.92 18.65 85.45
N ALA A 3 17.61 18.83 84.33
CA ALA A 3 17.51 19.98 83.45
C ALA A 3 17.59 19.49 81.99
N GLY A 4 16.78 20.08 81.11
CA GLY A 4 17.01 20.07 79.65
C GLY A 4 15.80 19.72 78.77
N GLY A 5 14.98 20.74 78.45
CA GLY A 5 14.38 20.88 77.11
C GLY A 5 15.32 21.73 76.23
N VAL A 6 15.16 21.97 74.92
CA VAL A 6 14.05 21.85 73.96
C VAL A 6 14.66 21.73 72.55
N GLU A 7 14.02 20.91 71.69
CA GLU A 7 13.59 21.14 70.29
C GLU A 7 14.54 21.77 69.24
N ASP A 8 14.75 21.11 68.09
CA ASP A 8 14.06 21.44 66.82
C ASP A 8 14.33 20.41 65.70
N GLU A 9 13.35 20.25 64.81
CA GLU A 9 13.18 19.19 63.82
C GLU A 9 14.04 19.36 62.56
N LEU A 10 14.32 18.25 61.85
CA LEU A 10 14.20 18.19 60.39
C LEU A 10 14.08 16.72 59.92
N PHE A 11 12.89 16.42 59.39
CA PHE A 11 12.49 15.28 58.54
C PHE A 11 13.61 14.89 57.56
N GLY A 12 13.89 13.63 57.20
CA GLY A 12 13.11 12.39 57.06
C GLY A 12 13.73 11.68 55.84
N GLY A 13 13.80 10.37 55.67
CA GLY A 13 13.35 9.17 56.36
C GLY A 13 13.66 7.97 55.46
N GLY A 14 13.93 6.80 56.05
CA GLY A 14 13.93 5.44 55.47
C GLY A 14 14.96 5.15 54.37
N GLY A 15 15.96 4.28 54.54
CA GLY A 15 15.86 2.89 55.03
C GLY A 15 15.48 1.98 53.85
N GLU A 16 16.09 0.85 53.55
CA GLU A 16 17.04 0.03 54.30
C GLU A 16 17.56 -1.08 53.37
N ASN A 17 18.82 -1.47 53.57
CA ASN A 17 19.39 -2.83 53.53
C ASN A 17 19.49 -3.53 52.15
N ASP A 18 20.70 -3.62 51.58
CA ASP A 18 21.75 -4.63 51.85
C ASP A 18 21.51 -5.98 51.17
N GLU A 19 22.15 -6.16 50.00
CA GLU A 19 22.99 -7.33 49.73
C GLU A 19 23.88 -7.04 48.51
N ALA A 20 25.16 -6.76 48.76
CA ALA A 20 26.22 -6.85 47.76
C ALA A 20 27.00 -8.14 48.04
N PRO A 21 27.31 -8.95 47.01
CA PRO A 21 28.71 -9.00 46.60
C PRO A 21 28.93 -9.16 45.09
N VAL A 22 29.83 -8.32 44.56
CA VAL A 22 30.86 -8.61 43.55
C VAL A 22 30.79 -9.93 42.78
N VAL A 23 30.47 -9.89 41.47
CA VAL A 23 31.31 -10.45 40.36
C VAL A 23 30.76 -10.10 38.97
N ARG A 24 31.57 -9.38 38.20
CA ARG A 24 31.70 -9.33 36.73
C ARG A 24 31.12 -10.55 35.96
N VAL A 25 30.11 -10.39 35.10
CA VAL A 25 29.95 -11.03 33.77
C VAL A 25 29.01 -10.20 32.87
N MET A 26 29.36 -10.18 31.58
CA MET A 26 28.87 -9.49 30.39
C MET A 26 27.36 -9.57 30.05
N LEU A 27 26.93 -8.59 29.24
CA LEU A 27 26.01 -8.72 28.09
C LEU A 27 25.48 -10.13 27.78
N GLN A 28 24.19 -10.37 28.01
CA GLN A 28 23.34 -11.17 27.13
C GLN A 28 22.20 -10.24 26.67
N SER A 29 22.35 -9.49 25.57
CA SER A 29 22.35 -10.00 24.20
C SER A 29 21.22 -11.02 24.01
N ASN A 30 19.98 -10.58 23.84
CA ASN A 30 19.04 -11.38 23.06
C ASN A 30 19.43 -11.15 21.59
N PRO A 31 20.08 -12.10 20.91
CA PRO A 31 20.44 -11.89 19.52
C PRO A 31 19.16 -11.74 18.69
N PRO A 32 19.07 -10.78 17.75
CA PRO A 32 18.03 -10.83 16.73
C PRO A 32 18.11 -12.20 16.05
N PRO A 33 16.98 -12.88 15.76
CA PRO A 33 17.01 -14.17 15.08
C PRO A 33 17.89 -14.02 13.85
N ALA A 34 18.92 -14.88 13.81
CA ALA A 34 20.05 -14.79 12.91
C ALA A 34 19.60 -14.58 11.47
N ALA A 35 20.33 -13.71 10.76
CA ALA A 35 20.16 -13.46 9.34
C ALA A 35 19.81 -14.75 8.59
N LEU A 36 18.80 -14.67 7.72
CA LEU A 36 18.43 -15.78 6.85
C LEU A 36 19.70 -16.36 6.17
N PRO A 37 19.80 -17.69 6.00
CA PRO A 37 20.95 -18.30 5.38
C PRO A 37 21.18 -17.69 3.98
N GLU A 38 22.44 -17.69 3.52
CA GLU A 38 22.81 -17.04 2.27
C GLU A 38 21.93 -17.54 1.10
N GLY A 39 21.26 -16.61 0.43
CA GLY A 39 20.31 -16.90 -0.64
C GLY A 39 18.84 -17.00 -0.22
N TRP A 40 18.50 -16.94 1.07
CA TRP A 40 17.11 -16.94 1.55
C TRP A 40 16.56 -15.52 1.76
N TYR A 41 15.34 -15.28 1.28
CA TYR A 41 14.65 -14.00 1.34
C TYR A 41 13.20 -14.17 1.78
N LEU A 42 12.67 -13.19 2.51
CA LEU A 42 11.26 -13.16 2.89
C LEU A 42 10.41 -12.55 1.75
N LYS A 43 9.35 -13.24 1.31
CA LYS A 43 8.43 -12.77 0.27
C LYS A 43 6.98 -12.74 0.75
N PRO A 44 6.20 -11.70 0.39
CA PRO A 44 4.78 -11.65 0.70
C PRO A 44 4.01 -12.68 -0.14
N SER A 45 3.09 -13.42 0.49
CA SER A 45 2.22 -14.35 -0.21
C SER A 45 1.14 -13.61 -0.98
N ARG A 46 0.95 -13.98 -2.25
CA ARG A 46 -0.16 -13.47 -3.09
C ARG A 46 -1.49 -14.17 -2.78
N SER A 47 -1.43 -15.39 -2.23
CA SER A 47 -2.61 -16.20 -1.93
C SER A 47 -3.14 -15.96 -0.52
N TYR A 48 -2.28 -15.54 0.41
CA TYR A 48 -2.63 -15.25 1.79
C TYR A 48 -2.19 -13.82 2.13
N PRO A 49 -3.06 -12.81 1.92
CA PRO A 49 -2.72 -11.42 2.19
C PRO A 49 -2.40 -11.25 3.68
N GLY A 50 -1.21 -10.73 3.99
CA GLY A 50 -0.69 -10.60 5.35
C GLY A 50 0.25 -11.72 5.81
N SER A 51 0.42 -12.78 5.01
CA SER A 51 1.38 -13.86 5.31
C SER A 51 2.66 -13.73 4.47
N TYR A 52 3.79 -14.11 5.06
CA TYR A 52 5.10 -14.14 4.40
C TYR A 52 5.63 -15.56 4.34
N TYR A 53 6.44 -15.86 3.32
CA TYR A 53 7.13 -17.14 3.16
C TYR A 53 8.60 -16.90 2.78
N TYR A 54 9.46 -17.87 3.05
CA TYR A 54 10.89 -17.82 2.73
C TYR A 54 11.15 -18.42 1.35
N PHE A 55 11.95 -17.72 0.55
CA PHE A 55 12.32 -18.13 -0.79
C PHE A 55 13.84 -18.15 -0.93
N ASN A 56 14.40 -19.28 -1.36
CA ASN A 56 15.82 -19.42 -1.65
C ASN A 56 16.08 -19.10 -3.14
N ASN A 57 16.83 -18.04 -3.41
CA ASN A 57 17.18 -17.63 -4.78
C ASN A 57 18.20 -18.57 -5.44
N ASN A 58 18.94 -19.37 -4.66
CA ASN A 58 19.97 -20.26 -5.17
C ASN A 58 19.39 -21.64 -5.55
N SER A 59 18.43 -22.15 -4.77
CA SER A 59 17.77 -23.45 -5.03
C SER A 59 16.37 -23.35 -5.65
N GLY A 60 15.74 -22.18 -5.60
CA GLY A 60 14.34 -21.99 -6.00
C GLY A 60 13.31 -22.51 -5.00
N GLU A 61 13.74 -22.95 -3.82
CA GLU A 61 12.87 -23.51 -2.79
C GLU A 61 11.97 -22.45 -2.13
N CYS A 62 10.74 -22.84 -1.82
CA CYS A 62 9.77 -22.05 -1.06
C CYS A 62 9.46 -22.78 0.25
N SER A 63 9.71 -22.15 1.40
CA SER A 63 9.41 -22.70 2.73
C SER A 63 8.52 -21.74 3.51
N TRP A 64 7.52 -22.26 4.21
CA TRP A 64 6.71 -21.48 5.16
C TRP A 64 7.35 -21.42 6.55
N ASP A 65 8.27 -22.34 6.85
CA ASP A 65 9.03 -22.41 8.09
C ASP A 65 10.38 -21.70 7.95
N LEU A 66 10.89 -21.15 9.05
CA LEU A 66 12.18 -20.47 9.10
C LEU A 66 13.31 -21.42 8.66
N PRO A 67 14.03 -21.13 7.57
CA PRO A 67 15.11 -21.99 7.12
C PRO A 67 16.28 -21.92 8.09
N THR A 68 16.55 -23.01 8.81
CA THR A 68 17.73 -23.12 9.70
C THR A 68 18.97 -23.38 8.85
N ALA A 69 20.02 -22.58 9.05
CA ALA A 69 21.32 -22.77 8.40
C ALA A 69 21.92 -24.14 8.79
N ALA A 70 21.76 -25.15 7.94
CA ALA A 70 22.54 -26.38 8.04
C ALA A 70 23.91 -26.13 7.41
N ALA A 71 24.96 -26.40 8.19
CA ALA A 71 26.36 -26.23 7.84
C ALA A 71 26.78 -27.01 6.58
N GLY A 72 27.66 -26.39 5.79
CA GLY A 72 28.76 -27.05 5.08
C GLY A 72 28.41 -27.81 3.79
N GLY A 73 28.89 -27.30 2.66
CA GLY A 73 28.77 -27.94 1.35
C GLY A 73 29.67 -29.14 1.13
N GLY A 74 29.51 -29.76 -0.04
CA GLY A 74 30.44 -30.74 -0.59
C GLY A 74 29.82 -31.63 -1.66
N ALA A 75 30.54 -31.71 -2.78
CA ALA A 75 30.46 -32.73 -3.84
C ALA A 75 29.40 -32.54 -4.94
N ALA A 76 29.90 -32.08 -6.08
CA ALA A 76 29.41 -32.44 -7.38
C ALA A 76 29.48 -33.96 -7.58
N ASP A 77 28.37 -34.56 -8.01
CA ASP A 77 28.35 -35.74 -8.87
C ASP A 77 27.12 -35.67 -9.80
N PRO A 78 27.28 -35.84 -11.12
CA PRO A 78 26.24 -35.59 -12.12
C PRO A 78 25.40 -36.86 -12.37
N ALA A 79 24.34 -37.05 -11.61
CA ALA A 79 23.33 -38.07 -11.93
C ALA A 79 21.99 -37.79 -11.23
N VAL A 80 21.24 -36.80 -11.70
CA VAL A 80 19.79 -36.77 -11.48
C VAL A 80 19.09 -36.58 -12.81
N THR A 81 18.44 -37.68 -13.16
CA THR A 81 17.55 -37.94 -14.27
C THR A 81 16.52 -36.84 -14.48
N GLN A 82 16.34 -36.49 -15.75
CA GLN A 82 15.24 -35.69 -16.27
C GLN A 82 13.91 -36.43 -16.06
N GLU A 83 13.36 -36.45 -14.85
CA GLU A 83 12.08 -37.12 -14.62
C GLU A 83 11.34 -36.65 -13.35
N THR A 84 11.22 -35.34 -13.11
CA THR A 84 10.20 -34.82 -12.15
C THR A 84 9.59 -33.45 -12.48
N VAL A 85 10.03 -32.78 -13.55
CA VAL A 85 9.38 -31.53 -14.03
C VAL A 85 8.08 -31.75 -14.81
N ALA A 86 7.62 -33.00 -14.98
CA ALA A 86 6.36 -33.34 -15.64
C ALA A 86 5.17 -33.58 -14.68
N ALA A 87 5.39 -33.62 -13.36
CA ALA A 87 4.32 -33.94 -12.39
C ALA A 87 3.59 -32.71 -11.81
N ALA A 88 4.09 -31.49 -12.06
CA ALA A 88 3.48 -30.26 -11.54
C ALA A 88 2.53 -29.54 -12.53
N GLU A 89 2.47 -29.96 -13.80
CA GLU A 89 1.60 -29.35 -14.82
C GLU A 89 0.27 -30.10 -15.07
N ALA A 90 0.05 -31.26 -14.40
CA ALA A 90 -1.15 -32.08 -14.61
C ALA A 90 -2.32 -31.81 -13.63
N ALA A 91 -2.15 -30.98 -12.59
CA ALA A 91 -3.16 -30.79 -11.55
C ALA A 91 -4.06 -29.53 -11.73
N VAL A 92 -3.74 -28.63 -12.66
CA VAL A 92 -4.50 -27.36 -12.85
C VAL A 92 -5.59 -27.47 -13.94
N LYS A 93 -5.66 -28.58 -14.68
CA LYS A 93 -6.69 -28.80 -15.73
C LYS A 93 -7.93 -29.60 -15.30
N SER A 94 -8.06 -29.99 -14.03
CA SER A 94 -9.17 -30.87 -13.58
C SER A 94 -10.30 -30.16 -12.82
N ILE A 95 -10.21 -28.85 -12.55
CA ILE A 95 -11.23 -28.10 -11.80
C ILE A 95 -12.25 -27.37 -12.71
N PHE A 96 -12.02 -27.32 -14.03
CA PHE A 96 -12.90 -26.62 -14.99
C PHE A 96 -13.90 -27.52 -15.75
N LYS A 97 -14.17 -28.76 -15.30
CA LYS A 97 -15.15 -29.61 -15.99
C LYS A 97 -15.97 -30.47 -15.03
N ARG A 98 -16.84 -29.82 -14.26
CA ARG A 98 -17.95 -30.49 -13.57
C ARG A 98 -19.14 -29.55 -13.36
N SER A 99 -19.69 -29.05 -14.47
CA SER A 99 -21.12 -28.68 -14.53
C SER A 99 -21.54 -28.58 -16.00
N ALA A 100 -21.60 -29.74 -16.66
CA ALA A 100 -22.27 -29.89 -17.94
C ALA A 100 -22.77 -31.33 -18.07
N SER A 101 -24.07 -31.43 -18.34
CA SER A 101 -24.86 -32.58 -18.81
C SER A 101 -25.13 -33.76 -17.86
N SER A 102 -26.35 -33.79 -17.31
CA SER A 102 -27.28 -34.87 -17.65
C SER A 102 -28.71 -34.33 -17.66
N GLY A 103 -29.47 -34.64 -18.72
CA GLY A 103 -30.89 -34.29 -18.82
C GLY A 103 -31.43 -34.11 -20.24
N GLU A 104 -31.28 -35.11 -21.10
CA GLU A 104 -32.19 -35.39 -22.23
C GLU A 104 -33.26 -36.38 -21.70
N ASN A 105 -34.58 -36.36 -21.95
CA ASN A 105 -35.34 -36.19 -23.19
C ASN A 105 -36.86 -35.83 -22.95
N ASN A 106 -37.40 -35.04 -23.89
CA ASN A 106 -38.75 -34.82 -24.53
C ASN A 106 -40.02 -35.66 -24.12
N PRO A 107 -41.30 -35.32 -24.53
CA PRO A 107 -41.71 -34.57 -25.74
C PRO A 107 -42.97 -33.65 -25.71
N GLU A 108 -43.18 -32.97 -26.86
CA GLU A 108 -44.45 -32.70 -27.56
C GLU A 108 -44.97 -31.23 -27.68
N ALA A 109 -45.61 -31.00 -28.82
CA ALA A 109 -45.75 -29.78 -29.61
C ALA A 109 -46.78 -28.76 -29.10
N GLY A 110 -46.61 -27.51 -29.58
CA GLY A 110 -47.64 -26.48 -29.49
C GLY A 110 -47.19 -25.18 -30.17
N GLU A 111 -47.87 -24.81 -31.24
CA GLU A 111 -47.69 -23.65 -32.12
C GLU A 111 -47.65 -22.28 -31.40
N GLY A 112 -47.01 -21.26 -32.03
CA GLY A 112 -47.42 -19.86 -31.81
C GLY A 112 -46.36 -18.75 -31.92
N ALA A 113 -46.22 -18.20 -33.13
CA ALA A 113 -46.05 -16.77 -33.44
C ALA A 113 -45.06 -15.86 -32.66
N GLY A 114 -43.96 -15.48 -33.34
CA GLY A 114 -43.60 -14.08 -33.65
C GLY A 114 -43.12 -13.12 -32.53
N LYS A 115 -41.87 -12.65 -32.65
CA LYS A 115 -41.52 -11.26 -33.03
C LYS A 115 -40.03 -10.97 -32.84
N SER A 116 -39.43 -10.52 -33.92
CA SER A 116 -38.11 -9.90 -34.04
C SER A 116 -38.00 -8.68 -33.10
N GLN A 117 -36.98 -8.63 -32.25
CA GLN A 117 -36.65 -7.42 -31.47
C GLN A 117 -35.38 -6.75 -32.00
N SER A 118 -35.51 -5.45 -32.23
CA SER A 118 -34.58 -4.57 -32.93
C SER A 118 -33.46 -4.01 -32.01
N PRO A 119 -32.35 -3.48 -32.56
CA PRO A 119 -31.16 -3.02 -31.80
C PRO A 119 -31.34 -1.80 -30.85
N ALA A 120 -32.55 -1.33 -30.61
CA ALA A 120 -32.83 -0.06 -29.92
C ALA A 120 -32.80 -0.15 -28.38
N GLN A 121 -32.77 -1.35 -27.80
CA GLN A 121 -32.90 -1.53 -26.33
C GLN A 121 -31.57 -1.52 -25.56
N GLN A 122 -30.41 -1.69 -26.22
CA GLN A 122 -29.11 -1.63 -25.54
C GLN A 122 -28.66 -0.20 -25.18
N ARG A 123 -29.17 0.84 -25.85
CA ARG A 123 -28.78 2.24 -25.60
C ARG A 123 -29.33 2.85 -24.30
N LYS A 124 -30.27 2.18 -23.60
CA LYS A 124 -30.90 2.73 -22.39
C LYS A 124 -30.20 2.37 -21.07
N LYS A 125 -29.37 1.32 -21.03
CA LYS A 125 -28.61 0.96 -19.81
C LYS A 125 -27.33 1.76 -19.63
N ALA A 126 -26.68 2.20 -20.71
CA ALA A 126 -25.46 3.02 -20.66
C ALA A 126 -25.71 4.49 -20.29
N LYS A 127 -26.90 5.04 -20.57
CA LYS A 127 -27.23 6.45 -20.21
C LYS A 127 -27.57 6.66 -18.73
N THR A 128 -28.00 5.62 -18.02
CA THR A 128 -28.44 5.74 -16.62
C THR A 128 -27.26 5.75 -15.64
N SER A 129 -26.17 5.04 -15.93
CA SER A 129 -24.95 5.05 -15.11
C SER A 129 -24.20 6.37 -15.21
N GLU A 130 -24.07 6.93 -16.42
CA GLU A 130 -23.41 8.22 -16.65
C GLU A 130 -24.19 9.37 -15.99
N THR A 131 -25.52 9.31 -15.99
CA THR A 131 -26.39 10.32 -15.35
C THR A 131 -26.36 10.21 -13.81
N ARG A 132 -26.27 9.01 -13.23
CA ARG A 132 -26.11 8.82 -11.77
C ARG A 132 -24.75 9.32 -11.27
N GLN A 133 -23.68 9.08 -12.02
CA GLN A 133 -22.33 9.54 -11.66
C GLN A 133 -22.17 11.06 -11.81
N ARG A 134 -22.99 11.68 -12.67
CA ARG A 134 -23.03 13.14 -12.87
C ARG A 134 -23.84 13.87 -11.80
N GLN A 135 -24.89 13.24 -11.25
CA GLN A 135 -25.69 13.81 -10.15
C GLN A 135 -24.95 13.83 -8.81
N GLN A 136 -23.98 12.93 -8.59
CA GLN A 136 -23.15 12.93 -7.36
C GLN A 136 -22.00 13.96 -7.38
N ASN A 137 -21.78 14.67 -8.50
CA ASN A 137 -20.68 15.63 -8.66
C ASN A 137 -21.17 17.06 -8.94
N ALA A 138 -22.44 17.37 -8.62
CA ALA A 138 -22.92 18.74 -8.70
C ALA A 138 -22.22 19.59 -7.61
N PRO A 139 -21.69 20.78 -7.94
CA PRO A 139 -21.09 21.64 -6.94
C PRO A 139 -22.15 22.06 -5.93
N ASN A 140 -21.91 21.75 -4.66
CA ASN A 140 -22.76 22.15 -3.57
C ASN A 140 -22.63 23.67 -3.38
N LYS A 141 -23.73 24.35 -3.03
CA LYS A 141 -23.70 25.80 -2.82
C LYS A 141 -22.74 26.23 -1.70
N ASP A 142 -22.38 25.30 -0.82
CA ASP A 142 -21.47 25.46 0.32
C ASP A 142 -20.03 25.03 0.02
N ASP A 143 -19.69 24.73 -1.24
CA ASP A 143 -18.33 24.34 -1.58
C ASP A 143 -17.35 25.49 -1.30
N PRO A 144 -16.19 25.21 -0.69
CA PRO A 144 -15.19 26.23 -0.41
C PRO A 144 -14.74 26.89 -1.72
N LYS A 145 -14.55 28.21 -1.70
CA LYS A 145 -14.08 28.97 -2.87
C LYS A 145 -12.64 28.59 -3.24
N GLU A 146 -11.85 28.27 -2.22
CA GLU A 146 -10.44 27.91 -2.33
C GLU A 146 -10.14 26.77 -1.37
N VAL A 147 -9.21 25.89 -1.77
CA VAL A 147 -8.73 24.78 -0.95
C VAL A 147 -7.21 24.82 -0.89
N ARG A 148 -6.64 24.28 0.18
CA ARG A 148 -5.20 24.08 0.31
C ARG A 148 -4.92 22.59 0.38
N THR A 149 -4.02 22.12 -0.48
CA THR A 149 -3.69 20.70 -0.57
C THR A 149 -2.20 20.49 -0.68
N LEU A 150 -1.73 19.40 -0.07
CA LEU A 150 -0.44 18.80 -0.36
C LEU A 150 -0.63 17.78 -1.48
N HIS A 151 0.40 17.60 -2.31
CA HIS A 151 0.39 16.54 -3.29
C HIS A 151 1.74 15.83 -3.44
N ILE A 152 1.69 14.56 -3.83
CA ILE A 152 2.86 13.82 -4.33
C ILE A 152 2.58 13.53 -5.80
N LEU A 153 3.52 13.90 -6.67
CA LEU A 153 3.43 13.64 -8.10
C LEU A 153 4.50 12.63 -8.48
N LYS A 154 4.11 11.53 -9.12
CA LYS A 154 5.03 10.65 -9.85
C LYS A 154 4.79 10.80 -11.34
N LYS A 155 5.83 11.21 -12.05
CA LYS A 155 5.77 11.31 -13.51
C LYS A 155 6.09 9.95 -14.12
N HIS A 156 5.65 9.77 -15.36
CA HIS A 156 5.94 8.61 -16.19
C HIS A 156 6.24 9.07 -17.62
N ARG A 157 6.64 8.13 -18.48
CA ARG A 157 6.96 8.40 -19.90
C ARG A 157 5.83 9.10 -20.67
N GLY A 158 4.58 8.89 -20.27
CA GLY A 158 3.39 9.48 -20.88
C GLY A 158 2.99 10.84 -20.30
N SER A 159 3.71 11.35 -19.29
CA SER A 159 3.45 12.67 -18.74
C SER A 159 3.85 13.77 -19.73
N ARG A 160 3.13 14.89 -19.73
CA ARG A 160 3.36 16.05 -20.62
C ARG A 160 4.80 16.55 -20.62
N ARG A 161 5.50 16.42 -19.49
CA ARG A 161 6.92 16.75 -19.34
C ARG A 161 7.62 15.68 -18.49
N PRO A 162 8.17 14.61 -19.11
CA PRO A 162 8.76 13.46 -18.44
C PRO A 162 10.19 13.76 -17.94
N ALA A 163 10.32 14.83 -17.16
CA ALA A 163 11.55 15.27 -16.53
C ALA A 163 11.20 15.99 -15.22
N SER A 164 11.94 15.71 -14.16
CA SER A 164 11.81 16.35 -12.84
C SER A 164 13.16 16.84 -12.34
N TRP A 165 13.15 17.46 -11.17
CA TRP A 165 14.38 17.85 -10.48
C TRP A 165 15.18 16.63 -9.97
N ARG A 166 14.51 15.49 -9.77
CA ARG A 166 15.12 14.21 -9.34
C ARG A 166 15.72 13.45 -10.51
N ASN A 167 14.97 13.41 -11.61
CA ASN A 167 15.35 12.64 -12.79
C ASN A 167 15.18 13.50 -14.05
N PRO A 168 16.28 13.83 -14.76
CA PRO A 168 16.22 14.66 -15.97
C PRO A 168 15.48 13.97 -17.13
N LYS A 169 15.36 12.63 -17.12
CA LYS A 169 14.63 11.88 -18.15
C LYS A 169 13.90 10.67 -17.56
N ILE A 170 12.59 10.79 -17.45
CA ILE A 170 11.73 9.78 -16.83
C ILE A 170 11.25 8.81 -17.91
N THR A 171 11.71 7.55 -17.81
CA THR A 171 11.35 6.47 -18.74
C THR A 171 10.37 5.46 -18.13
N ASP A 172 10.00 5.64 -16.87
CA ASP A 172 9.09 4.74 -16.15
C ASP A 172 7.72 4.63 -16.84
N THR A 173 7.10 3.45 -16.72
CA THR A 173 5.73 3.24 -17.19
C THR A 173 4.72 3.82 -16.21
N LYS A 174 3.49 4.01 -16.67
CA LYS A 174 2.41 4.51 -15.81
C LYS A 174 2.11 3.53 -14.68
N GLU A 175 2.17 2.23 -14.97
CA GLU A 175 1.93 1.14 -14.02
C GLU A 175 2.93 1.15 -12.89
N LYS A 176 4.22 1.36 -13.21
CA LYS A 176 5.27 1.51 -12.21
C LYS A 176 5.03 2.75 -11.35
N ALA A 177 4.76 3.90 -11.97
CA ALA A 177 4.46 5.11 -11.22
C ALA A 177 3.25 4.94 -10.29
N MET A 178 2.20 4.23 -10.71
CA MET A 178 1.06 3.89 -9.86
C MET A 178 1.43 2.91 -8.73
N SER A 179 2.31 1.94 -8.98
CA SER A 179 2.80 1.01 -7.96
C SER A 179 3.59 1.73 -6.89
N ASP A 180 4.56 2.56 -7.30
CA ASP A 180 5.38 3.38 -6.41
C ASP A 180 4.46 4.30 -5.56
N LEU A 181 3.42 4.86 -6.16
CA LEU A 181 2.44 5.67 -5.44
C LEU A 181 1.61 4.87 -4.42
N ARG A 182 1.23 3.64 -4.73
CA ARG A 182 0.48 2.76 -3.81
C ARG A 182 1.32 2.39 -2.59
N GLU A 183 2.60 2.16 -2.77
CA GLU A 183 3.53 1.90 -1.66
C GLU A 183 3.57 3.11 -0.72
N LEU A 184 3.70 4.32 -1.27
CA LEU A 184 3.63 5.55 -0.47
C LEU A 184 2.28 5.71 0.24
N MET A 185 1.17 5.36 -0.41
CA MET A 185 -0.15 5.38 0.22
C MET A 185 -0.24 4.39 1.38
N SER A 186 0.37 3.21 1.28
CA SER A 186 0.42 2.24 2.38
C SER A 186 1.12 2.82 3.60
N ILE A 187 2.23 3.53 3.40
CA ILE A 187 2.96 4.22 4.48
C ILE A 187 2.10 5.33 5.09
N LEU A 188 1.39 6.10 4.25
CA LEU A 188 0.48 7.15 4.72
C LEU A 188 -0.73 6.59 5.46
N ASP A 189 -1.19 5.39 5.11
CA ASP A 189 -2.31 4.72 5.75
C ASP A 189 -2.02 4.37 7.21
N GLU A 190 -0.75 4.07 7.54
CA GLU A 190 -0.31 3.83 8.92
C GLU A 190 -0.46 5.10 9.79
N SER A 191 -0.26 6.29 9.21
CA SER A 191 -0.35 7.58 9.91
C SER A 191 -1.75 8.22 9.88
N LYS A 192 -2.76 7.59 9.23
CA LYS A 192 -4.12 8.18 9.09
C LYS A 192 -4.85 8.44 10.40
N GLY A 193 -4.39 7.88 11.53
CA GLY A 193 -4.97 8.08 12.85
C GLY A 193 -4.80 9.51 13.41
N ASN A 194 -3.79 10.25 12.95
CA ASN A 194 -3.52 11.62 13.37
C ASN A 194 -3.21 12.50 12.17
N VAL A 195 -4.02 13.55 11.95
CA VAL A 195 -3.90 14.43 10.78
C VAL A 195 -2.56 15.18 10.75
N GLU A 196 -2.02 15.57 11.91
CA GLU A 196 -0.73 16.27 11.98
C GLU A 196 0.43 15.34 11.64
N GLU A 197 0.38 14.08 12.11
CA GLU A 197 1.38 13.06 11.79
C GLU A 197 1.29 12.64 10.32
N LEU A 198 0.07 12.38 9.82
CA LEU A 198 -0.18 12.12 8.41
C LEU A 198 0.40 13.24 7.54
N ARG A 199 0.18 14.49 7.94
CA ARG A 199 0.72 15.65 7.25
C ARG A 199 2.26 15.66 7.28
N ALA A 200 2.88 15.46 8.44
CA ALA A 200 4.33 15.45 8.57
C ALA A 200 4.97 14.35 7.70
N THR A 201 4.43 13.13 7.76
CA THR A 201 4.86 12.00 6.92
C THR A 201 4.67 12.31 5.44
N PHE A 202 3.53 12.90 5.07
CA PHE A 202 3.26 13.31 3.69
C PHE A 202 4.25 14.36 3.19
N GLU A 203 4.58 15.37 4.00
CA GLU A 203 5.54 16.41 3.66
C GLU A 203 6.95 15.83 3.44
N GLU A 204 7.38 14.86 4.26
CA GLU A 204 8.67 14.18 4.10
C GLU A 204 8.71 13.31 2.84
N LEU A 205 7.68 12.49 2.61
CA LEU A 205 7.58 11.69 1.37
C LEU A 205 7.51 12.59 0.13
N ALA A 206 6.83 13.73 0.21
CA ALA A 206 6.78 14.67 -0.91
C ALA A 206 8.14 15.32 -1.20
N LYS A 207 8.97 15.60 -0.19
CA LYS A 207 10.32 16.14 -0.40
C LYS A 207 11.23 15.14 -1.11
N THR A 208 11.14 13.87 -0.75
CA THR A 208 12.05 12.83 -1.25
C THR A 208 11.56 12.21 -2.56
N GLU A 209 10.26 11.98 -2.72
CA GLU A 209 9.71 11.15 -3.78
C GLU A 209 8.92 11.92 -4.85
N SER A 210 8.48 13.17 -4.59
CA SER A 210 7.68 13.94 -5.55
C SER A 210 8.51 14.53 -6.69
N ASP A 211 8.05 14.35 -7.92
CA ASP A 211 8.62 14.92 -9.14
C ASP A 211 8.17 16.37 -9.41
N CYS A 212 7.33 16.93 -8.54
CA CYS A 212 6.90 18.32 -8.62
C CYS A 212 7.91 19.26 -7.97
N SER A 213 7.98 20.51 -8.43
CA SER A 213 8.80 21.54 -7.78
C SER A 213 8.28 21.93 -6.38
N SER A 214 7.01 21.61 -6.06
CA SER A 214 6.44 21.76 -4.72
C SER A 214 7.08 20.83 -3.68
N ALA A 215 7.87 19.83 -4.10
CA ALA A 215 8.63 18.96 -3.20
C ALA A 215 9.43 19.76 -2.16
N LYS A 216 10.00 20.91 -2.55
CA LYS A 216 10.75 21.81 -1.65
C LYS A 216 9.92 22.36 -0.48
N ARG A 217 8.59 22.36 -0.60
CA ARG A 217 7.62 22.81 0.41
C ARG A 217 6.78 21.65 0.94
N GLY A 218 7.31 20.42 0.92
CA GLY A 218 6.56 19.23 1.36
C GLY A 218 5.34 18.93 0.49
N GLY A 219 5.38 19.30 -0.79
CA GLY A 219 4.27 19.09 -1.71
C GLY A 219 3.15 20.13 -1.59
N ASP A 220 3.31 21.19 -0.78
CA ASP A 220 2.29 22.24 -0.63
C ASP A 220 2.13 23.08 -1.90
N LEU A 221 0.90 23.09 -2.40
CA LEU A 221 0.49 23.93 -3.53
C LEU A 221 -0.05 25.30 -3.10
N GLY A 222 -0.28 25.52 -1.80
CA GLY A 222 -0.94 26.72 -1.30
C GLY A 222 -2.44 26.71 -1.58
N PHE A 223 -3.10 27.84 -1.33
CA PHE A 223 -4.52 28.00 -1.63
C PHE A 223 -4.74 28.18 -3.14
N PHE A 224 -5.69 27.44 -3.68
CA PHE A 224 -6.13 27.62 -5.06
C PHE A 224 -7.65 27.50 -5.18
N GLY A 225 -8.20 28.34 -6.06
CA GLY A 225 -9.60 28.27 -6.46
C GLY A 225 -9.82 27.33 -7.66
N ARG A 226 -11.09 27.18 -8.02
CA ARG A 226 -11.51 26.39 -9.19
C ARG A 226 -10.95 26.95 -10.50
N LYS A 227 -10.82 26.10 -11.51
CA LYS A 227 -10.24 26.33 -12.84
C LYS A 227 -8.76 26.74 -12.84
N LYS A 228 -8.05 26.59 -11.72
CA LYS A 228 -6.59 26.85 -11.65
C LYS A 228 -5.75 25.60 -11.85
N MET A 229 -6.30 24.43 -11.52
CA MET A 229 -5.63 23.13 -11.64
C MET A 229 -6.25 22.28 -12.77
N GLN A 230 -5.65 21.13 -13.06
CA GLN A 230 -6.20 20.20 -14.04
C GLN A 230 -7.56 19.65 -13.57
N PRO A 231 -8.53 19.39 -14.47
CA PRO A 231 -9.89 19.01 -14.09
C PRO A 231 -9.98 17.80 -13.15
N ALA A 232 -9.16 16.77 -13.39
CA ALA A 232 -9.11 15.57 -12.55
C ALA A 232 -8.56 15.87 -11.14
N PHE A 233 -7.50 16.70 -11.06
CA PHE A 233 -6.90 17.11 -9.80
C PHE A 233 -7.87 17.96 -8.98
N GLU A 234 -8.47 18.98 -9.61
CA GLU A 234 -9.46 19.83 -8.98
C GLU A 234 -10.64 19.04 -8.43
N LYS A 235 -11.22 18.15 -9.24
CA LYS A 235 -12.35 17.33 -8.82
C LYS A 235 -12.03 16.52 -7.57
N ALA A 236 -10.84 15.93 -7.50
CA ALA A 236 -10.39 15.21 -6.32
C ALA A 236 -10.17 16.16 -5.13
N SER A 237 -9.39 17.24 -5.29
CA SER A 237 -9.10 18.18 -4.20
C SER A 237 -10.34 18.79 -3.53
N PHE A 238 -11.33 19.22 -4.34
CA PHE A 238 -12.56 19.81 -3.82
C PHE A 238 -13.54 18.76 -3.28
N GLY A 239 -13.43 17.50 -3.70
CA GLY A 239 -14.25 16.39 -3.21
C GLY A 239 -13.81 15.83 -1.86
N LEU A 240 -12.57 16.11 -1.43
CA LEU A 240 -12.01 15.64 -0.15
C LEU A 240 -12.42 16.56 1.00
N LYS A 241 -12.55 15.99 2.19
CA LYS A 241 -12.65 16.74 3.46
C LYS A 241 -11.27 17.18 3.93
N VAL A 242 -11.24 18.15 4.83
CA VAL A 242 -9.99 18.57 5.48
C VAL A 242 -9.42 17.40 6.29
N GLY A 243 -8.13 17.11 6.09
CA GLY A 243 -7.43 15.96 6.66
C GLY A 243 -7.58 14.65 5.86
N GLU A 244 -8.30 14.66 4.74
CA GLU A 244 -8.57 13.46 3.96
C GLU A 244 -7.55 13.24 2.83
N LEU A 245 -7.14 11.99 2.67
CA LEU A 245 -6.26 11.52 1.60
C LEU A 245 -7.08 11.02 0.41
N SER A 246 -6.70 11.45 -0.80
CA SER A 246 -7.34 11.00 -2.04
C SER A 246 -6.87 9.64 -2.50
N ASP A 247 -7.66 9.03 -3.37
CA ASP A 247 -7.19 7.96 -4.26
C ASP A 247 -6.13 8.47 -5.26
N ILE A 248 -5.56 7.56 -6.05
CA ILE A 248 -4.62 7.89 -7.13
C ILE A 248 -5.36 8.66 -8.23
N VAL A 249 -4.95 9.91 -8.43
CA VAL A 249 -5.50 10.79 -9.46
C VAL A 249 -4.55 10.83 -10.66
N ASP A 250 -5.05 10.40 -11.80
CA ASP A 250 -4.32 10.48 -13.06
C ASP A 250 -4.56 11.82 -13.76
N THR A 251 -3.48 12.49 -14.16
CA THR A 251 -3.54 13.76 -14.88
C THR A 251 -2.54 13.77 -16.03
N SER A 252 -2.62 14.78 -16.91
CA SER A 252 -1.62 14.93 -17.99
C SER A 252 -0.19 15.17 -17.46
N SER A 253 -0.04 15.57 -16.20
CA SER A 253 1.28 15.73 -15.57
C SER A 253 1.87 14.43 -15.04
N GLY A 254 1.07 13.38 -14.87
CA GLY A 254 1.45 12.14 -14.19
C GLY A 254 0.38 11.70 -13.20
N VAL A 255 0.75 10.81 -12.28
CA VAL A 255 -0.14 10.27 -11.24
C VAL A 255 0.12 10.98 -9.92
N HIS A 256 -0.96 11.26 -9.20
CA HIS A 256 -0.94 12.09 -8.00
C HIS A 256 -1.68 11.44 -6.83
N VAL A 257 -1.19 11.71 -5.62
CA VAL A 257 -1.96 11.57 -4.38
C VAL A 257 -2.10 12.96 -3.78
N ILE A 258 -3.27 13.25 -3.22
CA ILE A 258 -3.65 14.55 -2.72
C ILE A 258 -4.05 14.40 -1.26
N LEU A 259 -3.54 15.26 -0.39
CA LEU A 259 -4.00 15.41 0.99
C LEU A 259 -4.56 16.82 1.14
N ARG A 260 -5.83 16.94 1.54
CA ARG A 260 -6.42 18.27 1.77
C ARG A 260 -6.12 18.72 3.20
N ILE A 261 -5.60 19.94 3.35
CA ILE A 261 -5.25 20.52 4.65
C ILE A 261 -6.11 21.74 5.04
N ALA A 262 -6.79 22.37 4.08
CA ALA A 262 -7.82 23.40 4.32
C ALA A 262 -8.86 23.43 3.20
#